data_AF-A0A8H4AQL6-F1
#
_entry.id   AF-A0A8H4AQL6-F1
#
_cell.length_a   1.000
_cell.length_b   1.000
_cell.length_c   1.000
_cell.angle_alpha   90.00
_cell.angle_beta   90.00
_cell.angle_gamma   90.00
#
_symmetry.space_group_name_H-M   'P 1'
#
loop_
_entity.id
_entity.type
_entity.pdbx_description
1 polymer ?
#
loop_
_entity_poly.entity_id
_entity_poly.type
_entity_poly.pdbx_seq_one_letter_code
_entity_poly.pdbx_strand_id
1 'polypeptide(L)'
;MRIFDFKQVPTTIQQMSTFGEEEIKYLAKYYGEDKIENGQVFLAIINKYELIKEWRLAKLILCNFTTFQFVEGWEFIFCTTQFITQYPNLTQIIHLALIVPVSNRNVEHVFS
;
A
#
# COMPACT_ATOMS: atom_id res chain seq x y z
N MET A 1 -4.38 5.61 3.33
CA MET A 1 -4.21 4.20 3.75
C MET A 1 -3.04 4.12 4.73
N ARG A 2 -3.29 3.98 6.05
CA ARG A 2 -2.30 4.29 7.10
C ARG A 2 -1.11 3.32 7.18
N ILE A 3 -1.28 2.06 6.75
CA ILE A 3 -0.23 1.05 6.85
C ILE A 3 1.01 1.36 6.00
N PHE A 4 0.88 2.21 4.98
CA PHE A 4 1.98 2.60 4.12
C PHE A 4 2.63 3.92 4.54
N ASP A 5 2.12 4.57 5.59
CA ASP A 5 2.74 5.76 6.14
C ASP A 5 3.90 5.36 7.05
N PHE A 6 5.12 5.80 6.69
CA PHE A 6 6.35 5.48 7.41
C PHE A 6 6.30 5.92 8.88
N LYS A 7 5.53 6.96 9.21
CA LYS A 7 5.37 7.45 10.59
C LYS A 7 4.50 6.54 11.45
N GLN A 8 3.73 5.64 10.83
CA GLN A 8 2.88 4.68 11.52
C GLN A 8 3.59 3.34 11.76
N VAL A 9 4.80 3.17 11.22
CA VAL A 9 5.57 1.92 11.32
C VAL A 9 6.02 1.72 12.77
N PRO A 10 5.69 0.58 13.41
CA PRO A 10 6.07 0.34 14.79
C PRO A 10 7.57 0.20 14.98
N THR A 11 8.06 0.62 16.15
CA THR A 11 9.48 0.51 16.52
C THR A 11 9.81 -0.79 17.26
N THR A 12 8.79 -1.54 17.72
CA THR A 12 8.98 -2.79 18.46
C THR A 12 8.69 -4.02 17.61
N ILE A 13 9.48 -5.08 17.79
CA ILE A 13 9.34 -6.34 17.02
C ILE A 13 7.95 -6.97 17.23
N GLN A 14 7.42 -6.90 18.45
CA GLN A 14 6.12 -7.49 18.76
C GLN A 14 4.99 -6.82 17.95
N GLN A 15 4.96 -5.48 17.91
CA GLN A 15 3.97 -4.74 17.12
C GLN A 15 4.22 -4.89 15.62
N MET A 16 5.49 -4.96 15.20
CA MET A 16 5.86 -5.18 13.80
C MET A 16 5.34 -6.52 13.26
N SER A 17 5.32 -7.57 14.09
CA SER A 17 4.88 -8.90 13.68
C SER A 17 3.45 -8.91 13.13
N THR A 18 2.55 -8.15 13.73
CA THR A 18 1.13 -8.04 13.36
C THR A 18 0.79 -6.77 12.58
N PHE A 19 1.76 -5.86 12.39
CA PHE A 19 1.52 -4.58 11.73
C PHE A 19 0.95 -4.75 10.32
N GLY A 20 -0.20 -4.12 10.09
CA GLY A 20 -0.91 -4.08 8.82
C GLY A 20 -1.44 -5.43 8.32
N GLU A 21 -1.45 -6.50 9.12
CA GLU A 21 -1.90 -7.82 8.66
C GLU A 21 -3.38 -7.84 8.28
N GLU A 22 -4.26 -7.14 9.00
CA GLU A 22 -5.69 -7.12 8.67
C GLU A 22 -5.97 -6.20 7.49
N GLU A 23 -5.34 -5.03 7.43
CA GLU A 23 -5.47 -4.12 6.30
C GLU A 23 -4.95 -4.73 5.01
N ILE A 24 -3.79 -5.42 5.03
CA ILE A 24 -3.28 -6.07 3.82
C ILE A 24 -4.17 -7.22 3.39
N LYS A 25 -4.75 -8.00 4.32
CA LYS A 25 -5.73 -9.04 3.99
C LYS A 25 -6.98 -8.44 3.34
N TYR A 26 -7.44 -7.30 3.86
CA TYR A 26 -8.56 -6.58 3.26
C TYR A 26 -8.24 -6.14 1.82
N LEU A 27 -7.06 -5.55 1.59
CA LEU A 27 -6.62 -5.13 0.26
C LEU A 27 -6.41 -6.32 -0.69
N ALA A 28 -5.84 -7.41 -0.18
CA ALA A 28 -5.66 -8.66 -0.93
C ALA A 28 -7.00 -9.24 -1.38
N LYS A 29 -8.01 -9.20 -0.52
CA LYS A 29 -9.37 -9.62 -0.89
C LYS A 29 -10.00 -8.64 -1.88
N TYR A 30 -9.88 -7.34 -1.64
CA TYR A 30 -10.55 -6.34 -2.44
C TYR A 30 -9.97 -6.21 -3.86
N TYR A 31 -8.65 -6.28 -4.02
CA TYR A 31 -7.98 -6.08 -5.32
C TYR A 31 -7.51 -7.39 -5.96
N GLY A 32 -7.49 -8.50 -5.21
CA GLY A 32 -7.05 -9.81 -5.67
C GLY A 32 -8.17 -10.81 -5.96
N GLU A 33 -9.42 -10.35 -6.03
CA GLU A 33 -10.58 -11.15 -6.44
C GLU A 33 -11.29 -10.48 -7.60
N ASP A 34 -11.71 -11.27 -8.58
CA ASP A 34 -12.54 -10.80 -9.68
C ASP A 34 -13.89 -10.32 -9.14
N LYS A 35 -14.40 -9.23 -9.70
CA LYS A 35 -15.70 -8.65 -9.32
C LYS A 35 -16.62 -8.62 -10.51
N ILE A 36 -17.91 -8.75 -10.23
CA ILE A 36 -18.96 -8.60 -11.23
C ILE A 36 -19.85 -7.45 -10.77
N GLU A 37 -19.88 -6.36 -11.52
CA GLU A 37 -20.77 -5.23 -11.27
C GLU A 37 -21.55 -4.92 -12.55
N ASN A 38 -22.88 -4.84 -12.45
CA ASN A 38 -23.77 -4.58 -13.60
C ASN A 38 -23.54 -5.50 -14.82
N GLY A 39 -23.15 -6.75 -14.57
CA GLY A 39 -22.84 -7.72 -15.63
C GLY A 39 -21.45 -7.55 -16.27
N GLN A 40 -20.67 -6.54 -15.85
CA GLN A 40 -19.29 -6.35 -16.27
C GLN A 40 -18.34 -7.06 -15.30
N VAL A 41 -17.36 -7.79 -15.86
CA VAL A 41 -16.30 -8.45 -15.09
C VAL A 41 -15.12 -7.49 -14.94
N PHE A 42 -14.72 -7.26 -13.70
CA PHE A 42 -13.51 -6.55 -13.31
C PHE A 42 -12.52 -7.57 -12.76
N LEU A 43 -11.46 -7.83 -13.54
CA LEU A 43 -10.45 -8.81 -13.15
C LEU A 43 -9.64 -8.31 -11.95
N ALA A 44 -9.20 -9.26 -11.12
CA ALA A 44 -8.20 -9.01 -10.09
C ALA A 44 -6.95 -8.37 -10.70
N ILE A 45 -6.48 -7.30 -10.06
CA ILE A 45 -5.30 -6.56 -10.54
C ILE A 45 -3.99 -7.07 -9.91
N ILE A 46 -4.12 -7.77 -8.78
CA ILE A 46 -3.00 -8.37 -8.03
C ILE A 46 -3.27 -9.83 -7.66
N ASN A 47 -2.22 -10.56 -7.32
CA ASN A 47 -2.32 -11.84 -6.64
C ASN A 47 -2.44 -11.65 -5.11
N LYS A 48 -3.56 -12.09 -4.54
CA LYS A 48 -3.85 -11.94 -3.10
C LYS A 48 -2.84 -12.63 -2.17
N TYR A 49 -2.34 -13.80 -2.55
CA TYR A 49 -1.41 -14.57 -1.73
C TYR A 49 -0.02 -13.98 -1.77
N GLU A 50 0.42 -13.53 -2.94
CA GLU A 50 1.71 -12.87 -3.10
C GLU A 50 1.71 -11.50 -2.40
N LEU A 51 0.63 -10.70 -2.48
CA LEU A 51 0.56 -9.42 -1.75
C LEU A 51 0.82 -9.60 -0.25
N ILE A 52 0.21 -10.61 0.39
CA ILE A 52 0.39 -10.86 1.83
C ILE A 52 1.85 -11.25 2.15
N LYS A 53 2.48 -12.07 1.29
CA LYS A 53 3.89 -12.44 1.46
C LYS A 53 4.80 -11.23 1.28
N GLU A 54 4.58 -10.45 0.23
CA GLU A 54 5.33 -9.23 -0.08
C GLU A 54 5.24 -8.25 1.10
N TRP A 55 4.06 -8.02 1.66
CA TRP A 55 3.87 -7.13 2.81
C TRP A 55 4.70 -7.55 4.03
N ARG A 56 4.70 -8.84 4.36
CA ARG A 56 5.45 -9.37 5.52
C ARG A 56 6.95 -9.12 5.42
N LEU A 57 7.49 -9.09 4.20
CA LEU A 57 8.90 -8.79 3.95
C LEU A 57 9.12 -7.28 3.87
N ALA A 58 8.31 -6.57 3.09
CA ALA A 58 8.47 -5.15 2.83
C ALA A 58 8.27 -4.29 4.07
N LYS A 59 7.39 -4.66 5.01
CA LYS A 59 7.14 -3.88 6.24
C LYS A 59 8.39 -3.70 7.11
N LEU A 60 9.33 -4.65 7.04
CA LEU A 60 10.63 -4.55 7.73
C LEU A 60 11.55 -3.50 7.10
N ILE A 61 11.43 -3.28 5.78
CA ILE A 61 12.20 -2.28 5.05
C ILE A 61 11.73 -0.87 5.44
N LEU A 62 10.43 -0.68 5.66
CA LEU A 62 9.82 0.61 5.99
C LEU A 62 10.36 1.23 7.29
N CYS A 63 10.87 0.41 8.22
CA CYS A 63 11.51 0.88 9.46
C CYS A 63 12.66 1.87 9.20
N ASN A 64 13.35 1.73 8.06
CA ASN A 64 14.49 2.58 7.72
C ASN A 64 14.08 3.96 7.18
N PHE A 65 12.77 4.18 6.97
CA PHE A 65 12.24 5.38 6.31
C PHE A 65 11.29 6.18 7.21
N THR A 66 11.29 5.93 8.53
CA THR A 66 10.36 6.56 9.50
C THR A 66 10.42 8.09 9.55
N THR A 67 11.51 8.70 9.07
CA THR A 67 11.68 10.16 8.99
C THR A 67 11.12 10.78 7.71
N PHE A 68 10.82 9.98 6.68
CA PHE A 68 10.33 10.47 5.39
C PHE A 68 8.84 10.82 5.45
N GLN A 69 8.44 11.79 4.60
CA GLN A 69 7.03 12.01 4.32
C GLN A 69 6.51 10.89 3.40
N PHE A 70 5.19 10.63 3.45
CA PHE A 70 4.57 9.52 2.73
C PHE A 70 4.93 9.48 1.24
N VAL A 71 4.72 10.57 0.49
CA VAL A 71 4.99 10.61 -0.95
C VAL A 71 6.50 10.52 -1.23
N GLU A 72 7.29 11.38 -0.58
CA GLU A 72 8.74 11.46 -0.78
C GLU A 72 9.46 10.15 -0.46
N GLY A 73 9.05 9.45 0.60
CA GLY A 73 9.67 8.19 0.97
C GLY A 73 9.35 7.05 0.00
N TRP A 74 8.12 7.00 -0.53
CA TRP A 74 7.79 6.00 -1.56
C TRP A 74 8.46 6.29 -2.89
N GLU A 75 8.53 7.56 -3.30
CA GLU A 75 9.32 7.97 -4.47
C GLU A 75 10.78 7.57 -4.31
N PHE A 76 11.39 7.86 -3.15
CA PHE A 76 12.76 7.47 -2.86
C PHE A 76 12.95 5.95 -2.94
N ILE A 77 12.08 5.15 -2.33
CA ILE A 77 12.14 3.69 -2.38
C ILE A 77 12.05 3.18 -3.82
N PHE A 78 11.10 3.69 -4.60
CA PHE A 78 10.90 3.26 -5.99
C PHE A 78 12.07 3.65 -6.91
N CYS A 79 12.70 4.80 -6.68
CA CYS A 79 13.81 5.27 -7.50
C CYS A 79 15.17 4.68 -7.11
N THR A 80 15.39 4.36 -5.83
CA THR A 80 16.72 3.98 -5.32
C THR A 80 16.88 2.49 -5.05
N THR A 81 15.81 1.72 -5.12
CA THR A 81 15.82 0.28 -4.83
C THR A 81 15.18 -0.53 -5.94
N GLN A 82 15.28 -1.86 -5.86
CA GLN A 82 14.60 -2.79 -6.75
C GLN A 82 13.17 -3.13 -6.26
N PHE A 83 12.55 -2.26 -5.46
CA PHE A 83 11.26 -2.55 -4.81
C PHE A 83 10.16 -2.93 -5.81
N ILE A 84 10.09 -2.24 -6.95
CA ILE A 84 9.09 -2.48 -8.00
C ILE A 84 9.18 -3.91 -8.55
N THR A 85 10.40 -4.40 -8.76
CA THR A 85 10.63 -5.73 -9.33
C THR A 85 10.53 -6.83 -8.29
N GLN A 86 10.87 -6.55 -7.02
CA GLN A 86 10.82 -7.50 -5.91
C GLN A 86 9.41 -7.66 -5.31
N TYR A 87 8.60 -6.59 -5.31
CA TYR A 87 7.27 -6.55 -4.69
C TYR A 87 6.23 -5.97 -5.65
N PRO A 88 5.97 -6.62 -6.80
CA PRO A 88 5.12 -6.06 -7.85
C PRO A 88 3.66 -5.87 -7.42
N ASN A 89 3.10 -6.78 -6.61
CA ASN A 89 1.70 -6.67 -6.16
C ASN A 89 1.53 -5.50 -5.18
N LEU A 90 2.44 -5.41 -4.21
CA LEU A 90 2.47 -4.35 -3.21
C LEU A 90 2.70 -2.98 -3.87
N THR A 91 3.62 -2.91 -4.85
CA THR A 91 3.86 -1.69 -5.63
C THR A 91 2.59 -1.17 -6.28
N GLN A 92 1.79 -2.05 -6.88
CA GLN A 92 0.53 -1.64 -7.51
C GLN A 92 -0.46 -1.06 -6.48
N ILE A 93 -0.55 -1.66 -5.29
CA ILE A 93 -1.42 -1.16 -4.21
C ILE A 93 -0.92 0.17 -3.64
N ILE A 94 0.40 0.37 -3.54
CA ILE A 94 0.97 1.66 -3.10
C ILE A 94 0.73 2.75 -4.14
N HIS A 95 0.88 2.46 -5.44
CA HIS A 95 0.54 3.42 -6.49
C HIS A 95 -0.92 3.86 -6.39
N LEU A 96 -1.85 2.92 -6.17
CA LEU A 96 -3.26 3.28 -5.93
C LEU A 96 -3.40 4.18 -4.69
N ALA A 97 -2.67 3.90 -3.62
CA ALA A 97 -2.71 4.71 -2.40
C ALA A 97 -2.10 6.11 -2.56
N LEU A 98 -1.14 6.29 -3.48
CA LEU A 98 -0.53 7.58 -3.82
C LEU A 98 -1.42 8.41 -4.76
N ILE A 99 -2.15 7.75 -5.66
CA ILE A 99 -3.03 8.41 -6.64
C ILE A 99 -4.35 8.83 -5.98
N VAL A 100 -4.92 8.01 -5.10
CA VAL A 100 -6.19 8.32 -4.43
C VAL A 100 -5.94 9.40 -3.37
N PRO A 101 -6.44 10.64 -3.55
CA PRO A 101 -6.26 11.68 -2.55
C PRO A 101 -6.93 11.23 -1.25
N VAL A 102 -6.14 11.06 -0.20
CA VAL A 102 -6.63 10.70 1.15
C VAL A 102 -7.34 11.90 1.83
N SER A 103 -7.48 13.03 1.13
CA SER A 103 -8.11 14.26 1.64
C SER A 103 -9.29 14.70 0.78
N ASN A 104 -10.50 14.71 1.37
CA ASN A 104 -11.66 15.42 0.83
C ASN A 104 -11.45 16.95 0.72
N ARG A 105 -10.40 17.51 1.35
CA ARG A 105 -10.12 18.96 1.37
C ARG A 105 -9.75 19.56 0.00
N ASN A 106 -9.15 18.79 -0.90
CA ASN A 106 -8.77 19.33 -2.21
C ASN A 106 -9.92 19.39 -3.21
N VAL A 107 -11.07 18.76 -2.90
CA VAL A 107 -12.26 18.84 -3.75
C VAL A 107 -13.06 20.11 -3.47
N GLU A 108 -12.97 20.69 -2.27
CA GLU A 108 -13.72 21.91 -1.92
C GLU A 108 -13.21 23.18 -2.61
N HIS A 109 -11.93 23.23 -3.00
CA HIS A 109 -11.33 24.43 -3.61
C HIS A 109 -11.55 24.55 -5.13
N VAL A 110 -12.05 23.50 -5.80
CA VAL A 110 -12.33 23.52 -7.25
C VAL A 110 -13.80 23.87 -7.53
N PHE A 111 -14.67 23.81 -6.51
CA PHE A 111 -16.09 24.18 -6.60
C PHE A 111 -16.43 25.48 -5.85
N SER A 112 -15.43 26.31 -5.51
CA SER A 112 -15.61 27.63 -4.90
C SER A 112 -15.56 28.75 -5.93
#